data_AF-A0AAU8VNL0-F1
#
_entry.id   AF-A0AAU8VNL0-F1
#
_cell.length_a   1.000
_cell.length_b   1.000
_cell.length_c   1.000
_cell.angle_alpha   90.00
_cell.angle_beta   90.00
_cell.angle_gamma   90.00
#
_symmetry.space_group_name_H-M   'P 1'
#
loop_
_entity.id
_entity.type
_entity.pdbx_description
1 polymer ?
#
loop_
_entity_poly.entity_id
_entity_poly.type
_entity_poly.pdbx_seq_one_letter_code
_entity_poly.pdbx_strand_id
1 'polypeptide(L)'
;MDYFPEAARITKTGGEIVINGTSNNKYLREIPNEAELARMGLRLKYNGPLKEEFKQLEFHKSTGANLDSKKLKTIVFEKVK
;
A
#
# COMPACT_ATOMS: atom_id res chain seq x y z
N MET A 1 -12.39 5.60 -6.26
CA MET A 1 -12.25 4.14 -6.08
C MET A 1 -11.66 3.93 -4.70
N ASP A 2 -12.54 3.68 -3.73
CA ASP A 2 -12.16 3.32 -2.38
C ASP A 2 -11.85 1.81 -2.37
N TYR A 3 -10.57 1.48 -2.53
CA TYR A 3 -10.10 0.09 -2.70
C TYR A 3 -9.92 -0.63 -1.35
N PHE A 4 -9.90 0.14 -0.27
CA PHE A 4 -9.50 -0.33 1.05
C PHE A 4 -10.47 -1.36 1.64
N PRO A 5 -11.81 -1.16 1.57
CA PRO A 5 -12.76 -2.14 2.09
C PRO A 5 -12.66 -3.49 1.36
N GLU A 6 -12.50 -3.47 0.05
CA GLU A 6 -12.40 -4.70 -0.75
C GLU A 6 -11.07 -5.40 -0.52
N ALA A 7 -9.95 -4.66 -0.48
CA ALA A 7 -8.65 -5.21 -0.14
C ALA A 7 -8.67 -5.86 1.26
N ALA A 8 -9.32 -5.24 2.24
CA ALA A 8 -9.50 -5.82 3.57
C ALA A 8 -10.35 -7.09 3.55
N ARG A 9 -11.40 -7.15 2.71
CA ARG A 9 -12.32 -8.29 2.60
C ARG A 9 -11.66 -9.54 2.01
N ILE A 10 -10.84 -9.37 0.97
CA ILE A 10 -10.20 -10.51 0.27
C ILE A 10 -8.90 -10.98 0.93
N THR A 11 -8.29 -10.15 1.77
CA THR A 11 -7.05 -10.51 2.47
C THR A 11 -7.38 -11.46 3.62
N LYS A 12 -6.71 -12.62 3.65
CA LYS A 12 -6.81 -13.58 4.77
C LYS A 12 -6.11 -13.03 6.01
N THR A 13 -6.55 -13.42 7.19
CA THR A 13 -5.87 -13.11 8.46
C THR A 13 -4.40 -13.54 8.41
N GLY A 14 -3.50 -12.66 8.85
CA GLY A 14 -2.04 -12.79 8.71
C GLY A 14 -1.49 -12.35 7.34
N GLY A 15 -2.35 -12.08 6.36
CA GLY A 15 -1.98 -11.57 5.03
C GLY A 15 -1.68 -10.08 5.04
N GLU A 16 -1.00 -9.64 3.97
CA GLU A 16 -0.54 -8.27 3.82
C GLU A 16 -1.12 -7.61 2.57
N ILE A 17 -1.51 -6.34 2.71
CA ILE A 17 -1.83 -5.44 1.61
C ILE A 17 -0.64 -4.52 1.43
N VAL A 18 0.07 -4.67 0.32
CA VAL A 18 1.29 -3.91 0.01
C VAL A 18 1.00 -2.90 -1.10
N ILE A 19 1.37 -1.64 -0.85
CA ILE A 19 1.20 -0.55 -1.81
C ILE A 19 2.54 0.11 -2.06
N ASN A 20 3.01 -0.01 -3.30
CA ASN A 20 4.19 0.68 -3.80
C ASN A 20 3.75 1.83 -4.70
N GLY A 21 4.21 3.04 -4.41
CA GLY A 21 3.80 4.19 -5.19
C GLY A 21 4.53 5.47 -4.80
N THR A 22 4.37 6.49 -5.64
CA THR A 22 4.84 7.84 -5.32
C THR A 22 3.89 8.53 -4.36
N SER A 23 4.31 9.62 -3.72
CA SER A 23 3.44 10.46 -2.88
C SER A 23 2.18 10.98 -3.60
N ASN A 24 2.21 11.04 -4.94
CA ASN A 24 1.07 11.42 -5.77
C ASN A 24 0.10 10.28 -6.08
N ASN A 25 0.40 9.05 -5.67
CA ASN A 25 -0.53 7.94 -5.84
C ASN A 25 -1.76 8.17 -4.96
N LYS A 26 -2.96 8.12 -5.56
CA LYS A 26 -4.25 8.29 -4.85
C LYS A 26 -4.42 7.33 -3.67
N TYR A 27 -3.83 6.15 -3.75
CA TYR A 27 -3.88 5.13 -2.69
C TYR A 27 -3.00 5.44 -1.47
N LEU A 28 -2.11 6.43 -1.59
CA LEU A 28 -1.15 6.84 -0.56
C LEU A 28 -1.49 8.20 0.08
N ARG A 29 -2.53 8.89 -0.41
CA ARG A 29 -2.94 10.23 0.06
C ARG A 29 -3.90 10.19 1.24
N GLU A 30 -4.81 9.23 1.26
CA GLU A 30 -5.86 9.10 2.28
C GLU A 30 -5.68 7.76 3.00
N ILE A 31 -4.57 7.63 3.72
CA ILE A 31 -4.36 6.45 4.57
C ILE A 31 -5.33 6.54 5.74
N PRO A 32 -6.23 5.56 5.96
CA PRO A 32 -7.13 5.57 7.10
C PRO A 32 -6.36 5.64 8.41
N ASN A 33 -6.93 6.29 9.41
CA ASN A 33 -6.34 6.33 10.74
C ASN A 33 -6.43 4.96 11.42
N GLU A 34 -5.75 4.79 12.56
CA GLU A 34 -5.69 3.51 13.26
C GLU A 34 -7.08 2.97 13.67
N ALA A 35 -8.00 3.83 14.08
CA ALA A 35 -9.35 3.42 14.46
C ALA A 35 -10.15 2.89 13.24
N GLU A 36 -10.00 3.53 12.08
CA GLU A 36 -10.60 3.08 10.83
C GLU A 36 -10.00 1.77 10.35
N LEU A 37 -8.68 1.62 10.41
CA LEU A 37 -7.98 0.37 10.10
C LEU A 37 -8.47 -0.76 11.00
N ALA A 38 -8.56 -0.52 12.31
CA ALA A 38 -9.03 -1.52 13.28
C ALA A 38 -10.47 -1.97 13.00
N ARG A 39 -11.36 -1.05 12.58
CA ARG A 39 -12.75 -1.39 12.16
C ARG A 39 -12.78 -2.29 10.92
N MET A 40 -11.78 -2.20 10.05
CA MET A 40 -11.62 -3.07 8.87
C MET A 40 -10.85 -4.37 9.17
N GLY A 41 -10.42 -4.57 10.42
CA GLY A 41 -9.57 -5.69 10.82
C GLY A 41 -8.15 -5.59 10.26
N LEU A 42 -7.66 -4.37 10.01
CA LEU A 42 -6.33 -4.08 9.52
C LEU A 42 -5.49 -3.36 10.59
N ARG A 43 -4.17 -3.45 10.47
CA ARG A 43 -3.23 -2.56 11.17
C ARG A 43 -2.16 -2.04 10.22
N LEU A 44 -1.64 -0.85 10.48
CA LEU A 44 -0.46 -0.35 9.77
C LEU A 44 0.76 -1.12 10.24
N LYS A 45 1.45 -1.81 9.32
CA LYS A 45 2.68 -2.57 9.60
C LYS A 45 3.93 -1.82 9.17
N TYR A 46 3.86 -1.06 8.08
CA TYR A 46 4.99 -0.30 7.54
C TYR A 46 4.52 0.92 6.75
N ASN A 47 5.23 2.04 6.86
CA ASN A 47 5.05 3.23 6.02
C ASN A 47 6.40 3.94 5.91
N GLY A 48 7.08 3.80 4.77
CA GLY A 48 8.44 4.30 4.62
C GLY A 48 8.97 4.14 3.20
N PRO A 49 10.29 4.30 3.00
CA PRO A 49 10.94 4.11 1.70
C PRO A 49 10.56 2.79 1.02
N LEU A 50 10.77 2.70 -0.30
CA LEU A 50 10.57 1.45 -1.03
C LEU A 50 11.36 0.29 -0.38
N LYS A 51 10.67 -0.78 0.04
CA LYS A 51 11.32 -1.95 0.64
C LYS A 51 12.31 -2.59 -0.35
N GLU A 52 13.41 -3.14 0.16
CA GLU A 52 14.48 -3.75 -0.66
C GLU A 52 13.95 -4.78 -1.66
N GLU A 53 13.00 -5.61 -1.22
CA GLU A 53 12.36 -6.67 -2.04
C GLU A 53 11.54 -6.15 -3.23
N PHE A 54 11.34 -4.83 -3.36
CA PHE A 54 10.66 -4.22 -4.51
C PHE A 54 11.58 -3.33 -5.34
N LYS A 55 12.84 -3.12 -4.92
CA LYS A 55 13.77 -2.24 -5.64
C LYS A 55 14.22 -2.80 -6.97
N GLN A 56 14.19 -4.13 -7.13
CA GLN A 56 14.49 -4.82 -8.38
C GLN A 56 13.34 -4.80 -9.39
N LEU A 57 12.15 -4.29 -9.00
CA LEU A 57 11.01 -4.19 -9.91
C LEU A 57 11.04 -2.89 -10.71
N GLU A 58 10.58 -2.96 -11.95
CA GLU A 58 10.37 -1.77 -12.78
C GLU A 58 8.96 -1.23 -12.58
N PHE A 59 8.88 0.06 -12.26
CA PHE A 59 7.62 0.74 -12.05
C PHE A 59 7.30 1.63 -13.24
N HIS A 60 6.07 1.54 -13.73
CA HIS A 60 5.61 2.29 -14.89
C HIS A 60 4.36 3.08 -14.53
N LYS A 61 4.21 4.26 -15.13
CA LYS A 61 2.93 4.98 -15.18
C LYS A 61 1.97 4.21 -16.07
N SER A 62 0.67 4.49 -15.93
CA SER A 62 -0.36 3.96 -16.85
C SER A 62 -0.11 4.33 -18.32
N THR A 63 0.70 5.36 -18.59
CA THR A 63 1.14 5.77 -19.94
C THR A 63 2.33 4.95 -20.47
N GLY A 64 2.87 4.01 -19.69
CA GLY A 64 4.07 3.22 -20.04
C GLY A 64 5.40 3.91 -19.70
N ALA A 65 5.40 5.16 -19.23
CA ALA A 65 6.63 5.86 -18.86
C ALA A 65 7.18 5.37 -17.52
N ASN A 66 8.51 5.24 -17.41
CA ASN A 66 9.17 4.78 -16.18
C ASN A 66 8.91 5.73 -15.00
N LEU A 67 8.68 5.13 -13.83
CA LEU A 67 8.67 5.80 -12.54
C LEU A 67 10.04 5.65 -11.89
N ASP A 68 10.60 6.77 -11.46
CA ASP A 68 11.84 6.80 -10.68
C ASP A 68 11.62 6.10 -9.33
N SER A 69 12.32 5.00 -9.11
CA SER A 69 12.23 4.18 -7.90
C SER A 69 12.60 4.96 -6.64
N LYS A 70 13.43 6.00 -6.75
CA LYS A 70 13.78 6.90 -5.63
C LYS A 70 12.59 7.71 -5.13
N LYS A 71 11.53 7.85 -5.93
CA LYS A 71 10.30 8.56 -5.58
C LYS A 71 9.23 7.65 -5.01
N LEU A 72 9.49 6.34 -4.92
CA LEU A 72 8.54 5.36 -4.43
C LEU A 72 8.68 5.16 -2.92
N LYS A 73 7.54 4.92 -2.29
CA LYS A 73 7.42 4.49 -0.91
C LYS A 73 6.61 3.20 -0.86
N THR A 74 6.81 2.43 0.21
CA THR A 74 6.00 1.25 0.50
C THR A 74 5.13 1.52 1.72
N ILE A 75 3.87 1.11 1.62
CA ILE A 75 2.99 0.98 2.78
C ILE A 75 2.51 -0.47 2.86
N VAL A 76 2.52 -1.02 4.07
CA VAL A 76 2.02 -2.37 4.34
C VAL A 76 0.96 -2.30 5.42
N PHE A 77 -0.20 -2.88 5.11
CA PHE A 77 -1.24 -3.16 6.09
C PHE A 77 -1.32 -4.67 6.30
N GLU A 78 -1.51 -5.08 7.55
CA GLU A 78 -1.68 -6.49 7.90
C GLU A 78 -3.12 -6.75 8.33
N LYS A 79 -3.68 -7.86 7.84
CA LYS A 79 -4.99 -8.34 8.25
C LYS A 79 -4.88 -9.06 9.59
N VAL A 80 -5.51 -8.50 10.62
CA VAL A 80 -5.48 -9.03 11.99
C VAL A 80 -6.77 -9.73 12.40
N LYS A 81 -7.88 -9.51 11.70
CA LYS A 81 -9.18 -10.14 11.95
C LYS A 81 -9.85 -10.50 10.63
#